data_AF-A0A7K1SE54-F1
#
_entry.id   AF-A0A7K1SE54-F1
#
_cell.length_a   1.000
_cell.length_b   1.000
_cell.length_c   1.000
_cell.angle_alpha   90.00
_cell.angle_beta   90.00
_cell.angle_gamma   90.00
#
_symmetry.space_group_name_H-M   'P 1'
#
loop_
_entity.id
_entity.type
_entity.pdbx_description
1 polymer ?
#
loop_
_entity_poly.entity_id
_entity_poly.type
_entity_poly.pdbx_seq_one_letter_code
_entity_poly.pdbx_strand_id
1 'polypeptide(L)'
;MDISKVFSLITPLMIVALMGIIIILYGFVDMKQENNVLQFIFGIPIAAGAVGLHFLVRRLAQHNTLHVWIIESILVALMWYVFNRS
;
A
#
# COMPACT_ATOMS: atom_id res chain seq x y z
N MET A 1 10.68 -21.80 -8.10
CA MET A 1 9.87 -20.70 -7.55
C MET A 1 8.86 -20.32 -8.61
N ASP A 2 7.57 -20.44 -8.31
CA ASP A 2 6.51 -20.26 -9.30
C ASP A 2 6.23 -18.75 -9.45
N ILE A 3 6.35 -18.21 -10.67
CA ILE A 3 6.21 -16.77 -10.96
C ILE A 3 4.85 -16.23 -10.46
N SER A 4 3.83 -17.08 -10.49
CA SER A 4 2.48 -16.82 -9.96
C SER A 4 2.47 -16.38 -8.48
N LYS A 5 3.35 -16.96 -7.64
CA LYS A 5 3.45 -16.60 -6.22
C LYS A 5 4.02 -15.20 -6.04
N VAL A 6 4.99 -14.81 -6.88
CA VAL A 6 5.59 -13.47 -6.84
C VAL A 6 4.54 -12.42 -7.17
N PHE A 7 3.76 -12.61 -8.23
CA PHE A 7 2.68 -11.69 -8.62
C PHE A 7 1.52 -11.65 -7.62
N SER A 8 1.31 -12.71 -6.84
CA SER A 8 0.30 -12.73 -5.78
C SER A 8 0.73 -11.96 -4.52
N LEU A 9 2.03 -11.69 -4.36
CA LEU A 9 2.60 -10.97 -3.23
C LEU A 9 2.85 -9.50 -3.56
N ILE A 10 3.37 -9.23 -4.76
CA ILE A 10 3.71 -7.88 -5.23
C ILE A 10 2.51 -7.32 -5.99
N THR A 11 1.45 -6.96 -5.28
CA THR A 11 0.28 -6.30 -5.88
C THR A 11 0.35 -4.78 -5.66
N PRO A 12 -0.39 -3.97 -6.44
CA PRO A 12 -0.32 -2.51 -6.33
C PRO A 12 -0.55 -1.97 -4.91
N LEU A 13 -1.53 -2.48 -4.17
CA LEU A 13 -1.75 -2.04 -2.79
C LEU A 13 -0.64 -2.51 -1.84
N MET A 14 -0.04 -3.67 -2.07
CA MET A 14 1.11 -4.13 -1.27
C MET A 14 2.35 -3.26 -1.51
N ILE A 15 2.52 -2.69 -2.71
CA ILE A 15 3.57 -1.70 -2.99
C ILE A 15 3.30 -0.40 -2.21
N VAL A 16 2.06 0.09 -2.20
CA VAL A 16 1.67 1.27 -1.41
C VAL A 16 1.88 1.01 0.09
N ALA A 17 1.53 -0.18 0.57
CA ALA A 17 1.78 -0.57 1.95
C ALA A 17 3.28 -0.54 2.30
N LEU A 18 4.12 -1.06 1.41
CA LEU A 18 5.57 -1.02 1.56
C LEU A 18 6.10 0.42 1.62
N MET A 19 5.57 1.33 0.79
CA MET A 19 5.91 2.75 0.88
C MET A 19 5.55 3.35 2.25
N GLY A 20 4.37 3.03 2.78
CA GLY A 20 3.96 3.42 4.13
C GLY A 20 4.93 2.90 5.20
N ILE A 21 5.35 1.64 5.10
CA ILE A 21 6.35 1.05 6.00
C ILE A 21 7.70 1.78 5.89
N ILE A 22 8.16 2.09 4.68
CA ILE A 22 9.40 2.84 4.47
C ILE A 22 9.33 4.21 5.16
N ILE A 23 8.22 4.93 5.02
CA ILE A 23 8.01 6.23 5.69
C ILE A 23 8.10 6.08 7.21
N ILE A 24 7.45 5.06 7.79
CA ILE A 24 7.52 4.75 9.23
C ILE A 24 8.98 4.49 9.66
N LEU A 25 9.71 3.67 8.91
CA LEU A 25 11.10 3.33 9.21
C LEU A 25 12.02 4.55 9.15
N TYR A 26 11.82 5.45 8.18
CA TYR A 26 12.54 6.72 8.14
C TYR A 26 12.31 7.56 9.40
N GLY A 27 11.08 7.59 9.91
CA GLY A 27 10.74 8.30 11.15
C GLY A 27 11.43 7.73 12.39
N PHE A 28 11.76 6.43 12.38
CA PHE A 28 12.55 5.78 13.43
C PHE A 28 14.06 6.04 13.30
N VAL A 29 14.59 6.13 12.08
CA VAL A 29 16.03 6.33 11.85
C VAL A 29 16.47 7.75 12.23
N ASP A 30 15.63 8.76 11.96
CA ASP A 30 15.91 10.16 12.30
C ASP A 30 14.86 10.74 13.25
N MET A 31 14.84 10.23 14.49
CA MET A 31 13.89 10.67 15.53
C MET A 31 14.04 12.14 15.95
N LYS A 32 15.10 12.84 15.53
CA LYS A 32 15.32 14.24 15.87
C LYS A 32 14.71 15.22 14.86
N GLN A 33 14.25 14.74 13.71
CA GLN A 33 13.49 15.57 12.77
C GLN A 33 12.13 15.91 13.35
N GLU A 34 11.76 17.20 13.27
CA GLU A 34 10.42 17.69 13.64
C GLU A 34 9.29 16.99 12.86
N ASN A 35 9.61 16.43 11.69
CA ASN A 35 8.66 15.73 10.82
C ASN A 35 8.51 14.23 11.14
N ASN A 36 9.23 13.68 12.13
CA ASN A 36 9.13 12.26 12.47
C ASN A 36 7.70 11.85 12.85
N VAL A 37 7.00 12.66 13.65
CA VAL A 37 5.62 12.42 14.07
C VAL A 37 4.69 12.43 12.86
N LEU A 38 4.89 13.35 11.91
CA LEU A 38 4.13 13.37 10.66
C LEU A 38 4.33 12.08 9.85
N GLN A 39 5.56 11.60 9.74
CA GLN A 39 5.87 10.34 9.04
C GLN A 39 5.12 9.16 9.67
N PHE A 40 4.98 9.11 11.01
CA PHE A 40 4.16 8.10 11.68
C PHE A 40 2.66 8.28 11.43
N ILE A 41 2.16 9.52 11.61
CA ILE A 41 0.74 9.85 11.47
C ILE A 41 0.23 9.51 10.07
N PHE A 42 1.04 9.70 9.03
CA PHE A 42 0.66 9.36 7.65
C PHE A 42 1.07 7.93 7.26
N GLY A 43 2.26 7.49 7.66
CA GLY A 43 2.79 6.17 7.28
C GLY A 43 1.94 5.02 7.82
N ILE A 44 1.47 5.09 9.07
CA ILE A 44 0.66 4.02 9.68
C ILE A 44 -0.68 3.86 8.96
N PRO A 45 -1.50 4.91 8.75
CA PRO A 45 -2.73 4.80 7.98
C PRO A 45 -2.51 4.34 6.53
N ILE A 46 -1.44 4.78 5.87
CA ILE A 46 -1.11 4.33 4.50
C ILE A 46 -0.81 2.83 4.51
N ALA A 47 0.08 2.37 5.38
CA ALA A 47 0.47 0.96 5.46
C ALA A 47 -0.73 0.08 5.86
N ALA A 48 -1.39 0.38 6.98
CA ALA A 48 -2.50 -0.40 7.48
C ALA A 48 -3.71 -0.36 6.55
N GLY A 49 -4.02 0.81 5.99
CA GLY A 49 -5.11 0.99 5.04
C GLY A 49 -4.89 0.21 3.74
N ALA A 50 -3.69 0.28 3.17
CA ALA A 50 -3.36 -0.46 1.95
C ALA A 50 -3.37 -1.98 2.18
N VAL A 51 -2.82 -2.46 3.30
CA VAL A 51 -2.87 -3.89 3.67
C VAL A 51 -4.31 -4.35 3.89
N GLY A 52 -5.10 -3.58 4.65
CA GLY A 52 -6.50 -3.91 4.93
C GLY A 52 -7.33 -3.97 3.64
N LEU A 53 -7.15 -2.98 2.75
CA LEU A 53 -7.84 -2.94 1.46
C LEU A 53 -7.38 -4.07 0.53
N HIS A 54 -6.09 -4.41 0.51
CA HIS A 54 -5.58 -5.58 -0.22
C HIS A 54 -6.30 -6.86 0.20
N PHE A 55 -6.40 -7.12 1.51
CA PHE A 55 -7.10 -8.31 2.01
C PHE A 55 -8.59 -8.31 1.65
N LEU A 56 -9.25 -7.15 1.67
CA LEU A 56 -10.64 -7.02 1.24
C LEU A 56 -10.80 -7.33 -0.25
N VAL A 57 -9.99 -6.71 -1.11
CA VAL A 57 -10.01 -6.94 -2.56
C VAL A 57 -9.70 -8.39 -2.88
N ARG A 58 -8.69 -8.98 -2.24
CA ARG A 58 -8.33 -10.39 -2.42
C ARG A 58 -9.47 -11.34 -2.05
N ARG A 59 -10.21 -11.03 -0.97
CA ARG A 59 -11.40 -11.78 -0.57
C ARG A 59 -12.53 -11.64 -1.59
N LEU A 60 -12.80 -10.43 -2.08
CA LEU A 60 -13.82 -10.16 -3.09
C LEU A 60 -13.51 -10.81 -4.44
N ALA A 61 -12.24 -10.80 -4.84
CA ALA A 61 -11.75 -11.40 -6.08
C ALA A 61 -11.53 -12.93 -5.98
N GLN A 62 -11.99 -13.57 -4.89
CA GLN A 62 -11.85 -15.01 -4.67
C GLN A 62 -10.40 -15.52 -4.85
N HIS A 63 -9.41 -14.74 -4.44
CA HIS A 63 -7.97 -15.03 -4.59
C HIS A 63 -7.47 -15.15 -6.04
N ASN A 64 -8.24 -14.71 -7.04
CA ASN A 64 -7.79 -14.65 -8.42
C ASN A 64 -6.80 -13.48 -8.61
N THR A 65 -5.51 -13.80 -8.76
CA THR A 65 -4.42 -12.81 -8.86
C THR A 65 -4.64 -11.78 -9.96
N LEU A 66 -5.17 -12.17 -11.12
CA LEU A 66 -5.41 -11.24 -12.24
C LEU A 66 -6.49 -10.21 -11.89
N HIS A 67 -7.58 -10.64 -11.25
CA HIS A 67 -8.65 -9.74 -10.83
C HIS A 67 -8.18 -8.79 -9.73
N VAL A 68 -7.40 -9.29 -8.77
CA VAL A 68 -6.79 -8.46 -7.71
C VAL A 68 -5.94 -7.36 -8.35
N TRP A 69 -5.07 -7.71 -9.30
CA TRP A 69 -4.24 -6.73 -10.00
C TRP A 69 -5.04 -5.64 -10.71
N ILE A 70 -6.10 -6.01 -11.43
CA ILE A 70 -6.95 -5.05 -12.14
C ILE A 70 -7.63 -4.10 -11.15
N ILE A 71 -8.28 -4.65 -10.12
CA ILE A 71 -9.03 -3.85 -9.13
C ILE A 71 -8.08 -2.93 -8.37
N GLU A 72 -6.95 -3.44 -7.89
CA GLU A 72 -5.97 -2.65 -7.15
C GLU A 72 -5.31 -1.57 -8.00
N SER A 73 -5.02 -1.85 -9.27
CA SER A 73 -4.44 -0.84 -10.17
C SER A 73 -5.41 0.32 -10.39
N ILE A 74 -6.71 0.03 -10.57
CA ILE A 74 -7.75 1.05 -10.70
C ILE A 74 -7.86 1.86 -9.39
N LEU A 75 -7.90 1.19 -8.24
CA LEU A 75 -7.99 1.87 -6.94
C LEU A 75 -6.80 2.79 -6.70
N VAL A 76 -5.56 2.30 -6.91
CA VAL A 76 -4.35 3.10 -6.73
C VAL A 76 -4.32 4.27 -7.71
N ALA A 77 -4.71 4.07 -8.98
CA ALA A 77 -4.80 5.13 -9.97
C ALA A 77 -5.83 6.21 -9.58
N LEU A 78 -6.99 5.81 -9.04
CA LEU A 78 -8.00 6.74 -8.54
C LEU A 78 -7.53 7.51 -7.31
N MET A 79 -6.90 6.83 -6.34
CA MET A 79 -6.32 7.48 -5.16
C MET A 79 -5.26 8.50 -5.57
N TRP A 80 -4.39 8.14 -6.51
CA TRP A 80 -3.39 9.04 -7.07
C TRP A 80 -4.01 10.25 -7.75
N TYR A 81 -5.03 10.03 -8.59
CA TYR A 81 -5.74 11.11 -9.27
C TYR A 81 -6.39 12.08 -8.28
N VAL A 82 -7.09 11.56 -7.25
CA VAL A 82 -7.74 12.37 -6.22
C VAL A 82 -6.70 13.17 -5.44
N PHE A 83 -5.59 12.55 -5.03
CA PHE A 83 -4.53 13.22 -4.29
C PHE A 83 -3.88 14.37 -5.07
N ASN A 84 -3.71 14.24 -6.39
CA ASN A 84 -3.17 15.32 -7.22
C ASN A 84 -4.18 16.45 -7.50
N ARG A 85 -5.46 16.23 -7.22
CA ARG A 85 -6.55 17.19 -7.43
C ARG A 85 -7.02 17.88 -6.15
N SER A 86 -6.63 17.37 -4.97
CA SER A 86 -6.88 17.97 -3.65
C SER A 86 -5.82 19.01 -3.31
#